data_AF-A0A0F8ZQ69-F1
#
_entry.id   AF-A0A0F8ZQ69-F1
#
_cell.length_a   1.000
_cell.length_b   1.000
_cell.length_c   1.000
_cell.angle_alpha   90.00
_cell.angle_beta   90.00
_cell.angle_gamma   90.00
#
_symmetry.space_group_name_H-M   'P 1'
#
loop_
_entity.id
_entity.type
_entity.pdbx_description
1 polymer ?
#
loop_
_entity_poly.entity_id
_entity_poly.type
_entity_poly.pdbx_seq_one_letter_code
_entity_poly.pdbx_strand_id
1 'polypeptide(L)'
;MTIASFQLDPSAVALTDDEVVGKVNAASVDITRAGSVDPSARPIEVGEVGTSELAANAVTNAKAEATLAKDNLNAMSDTVRGYVKTEPVSGEFPIVSVQRDALGNLDVDYDDVAII
;
A
#
# COMPACT_ATOMS: atom_id res chain seq x y z
N MET A 1 51.44 41.09 -12.68
CA MET A 1 50.25 40.36 -13.18
C MET A 1 50.59 38.88 -13.10
N THR A 2 50.10 38.18 -12.09
CA THR A 2 50.34 36.75 -11.89
C THR A 2 49.37 35.98 -12.79
N ILE A 3 49.89 35.22 -13.75
CA ILE A 3 49.06 34.31 -14.54
C ILE A 3 48.70 33.14 -13.61
N ALA A 4 47.41 33.01 -13.27
CA ALA A 4 46.90 31.81 -12.62
C ALA A 4 46.86 30.70 -13.67
N SER A 5 47.64 29.64 -13.49
CA SER A 5 47.59 28.47 -14.36
C SER A 5 46.39 27.59 -13.95
N PHE A 6 45.50 27.33 -14.89
CA PHE A 6 44.46 26.31 -14.79
C PHE A 6 44.95 25.09 -15.57
N GLN A 7 45.04 23.95 -14.90
CA GLN A 7 45.41 22.70 -15.54
C GLN A 7 44.12 21.90 -15.80
N LEU A 8 43.79 21.71 -17.07
CA LEU A 8 42.84 20.67 -17.46
C LEU A 8 43.49 19.31 -17.20
N ASP A 9 42.70 18.34 -16.74
CA ASP A 9 43.19 16.98 -16.50
C ASP A 9 43.84 16.43 -17.79
N PRO A 10 45.17 16.21 -17.80
CA PRO A 10 45.87 15.74 -19.00
C PRO A 10 45.55 14.28 -19.32
N SER A 11 44.86 13.57 -18.43
CA SER A 11 44.42 12.18 -18.60
C SER A 11 42.94 12.05 -18.99
N ALA A 12 42.24 13.16 -19.25
CA ALA A 12 40.85 13.13 -19.67
C ALA A 12 40.69 12.38 -21.00
N VAL A 13 39.91 11.30 -20.99
CA VAL A 13 39.55 10.52 -22.18
C VAL A 13 38.10 10.82 -22.55
N ALA A 14 37.84 11.05 -23.84
CA ALA A 14 36.47 11.15 -24.34
C ALA A 14 35.79 9.79 -24.21
N LEU A 15 34.65 9.76 -23.51
CA LEU A 15 33.84 8.57 -23.35
C LEU A 15 32.68 8.62 -24.35
N THR A 16 32.36 7.46 -24.91
CA THR A 16 31.08 7.24 -25.58
C THR A 16 29.93 7.26 -24.56
N ASP A 17 28.70 7.45 -25.04
CA ASP A 17 27.51 7.46 -24.17
C ASP A 17 27.39 6.16 -23.35
N ASP A 18 27.66 5.00 -23.97
CA ASP A 18 27.60 3.69 -23.29
C ASP A 18 28.71 3.52 -22.22
N GLU A 19 29.90 4.07 -22.46
CA GLU A 19 30.99 4.04 -21.46
C GLU A 19 30.68 4.93 -20.26
N VAL A 20 29.98 6.05 -20.47
CA VAL A 20 29.48 6.89 -19.37
C VAL A 20 28.48 6.11 -18.52
N VAL A 21 27.49 5.48 -19.16
CA VAL A 21 26.49 4.66 -18.46
C VAL A 21 27.15 3.50 -17.70
N GLY A 22 28.11 2.82 -18.32
CA GLY A 22 28.87 1.74 -17.70
C GLY A 22 29.62 2.19 -16.44
N LYS A 23 30.28 3.36 -16.49
CA LYS A 23 30.99 3.92 -15.32
C LYS A 23 30.04 4.30 -14.19
N VAL A 24 28.87 4.86 -14.51
CA VAL A 24 27.85 5.23 -13.51
C VAL A 24 27.32 3.98 -12.82
N ASN A 25 26.99 2.93 -13.57
CA ASN A 25 26.45 1.69 -13.02
C ASN A 25 27.48 0.88 -12.18
N ALA A 26 28.78 1.05 -12.48
CA ALA A 26 29.87 0.40 -11.75
C ALA A 26 30.40 1.22 -10.56
N ALA A 27 29.88 2.43 -10.34
CA ALA A 27 30.32 3.29 -9.25
C ALA A 27 29.93 2.67 -7.89
N SER A 28 30.89 2.56 -6.98
CA SER A 28 30.67 2.03 -5.63
C SER A 28 30.17 3.08 -4.62
N VAL A 29 30.16 4.35 -5.03
CA VAL A 29 29.60 5.45 -4.24
C VAL A 29 28.19 5.71 -4.76
N ASP A 30 27.22 5.61 -3.86
CA ASP A 30 25.82 5.87 -4.19
C ASP A 30 25.63 7.26 -4.80
N ILE A 31 24.78 7.34 -5.81
CA ILE A 31 24.25 8.62 -6.29
C ILE A 31 23.37 9.20 -5.17
N THR A 32 23.93 10.06 -4.33
CA THR A 32 23.25 10.64 -3.15
C THR A 32 22.14 11.65 -3.48
N ARG A 33 21.93 11.97 -4.76
CA ARG A 33 20.79 12.78 -5.20
C ARG A 33 19.55 11.91 -5.31
N ALA A 34 18.74 11.89 -4.26
CA ALA A 34 17.48 11.15 -4.14
C ALA A 34 16.35 11.56 -5.14
N GLY A 35 16.69 12.18 -6.28
CA GLY A 35 15.77 12.56 -7.36
C GLY A 35 16.48 12.66 -8.71
N SER A 36 17.55 11.89 -8.92
CA SER A 36 18.32 11.89 -10.18
C SER A 36 17.61 11.19 -11.34
N VAL A 37 16.55 10.43 -11.06
CA VAL A 37 15.72 9.77 -12.06
C VAL A 37 14.30 10.32 -11.96
N ASP A 38 13.77 10.78 -13.08
CA ASP A 38 12.35 11.08 -13.17
C ASP A 38 11.59 9.75 -12.96
N PRO A 39 10.54 9.71 -12.12
CA PRO A 39 9.74 8.51 -11.93
C PRO A 39 9.15 7.93 -13.24
N SER A 40 8.94 8.77 -14.26
CA SER A 40 8.50 8.32 -15.59
C SER A 40 9.62 7.69 -16.42
N ALA A 41 10.89 7.90 -16.06
CA ALA A 41 12.04 7.33 -16.75
C ALA A 41 12.21 5.83 -16.45
N ARG A 42 11.64 5.35 -15.33
CA ARG A 42 11.56 3.92 -15.03
C ARG A 42 10.31 3.60 -14.19
N PRO A 43 9.17 3.28 -14.83
CA PRO A 43 8.02 2.74 -14.13
C PRO A 43 8.42 1.51 -13.31
N ILE A 44 7.94 1.42 -12.07
CA ILE A 44 8.17 0.25 -11.21
C ILE A 44 7.44 -0.95 -11.83
N GLU A 45 8.19 -2.01 -12.12
CA GLU A 45 7.63 -3.25 -12.64
C GLU A 45 7.08 -4.14 -11.51
N VAL A 46 6.24 -5.11 -11.88
CA VAL A 46 5.66 -6.06 -10.93
C VAL A 46 6.77 -6.84 -10.22
N GLY A 47 6.80 -6.78 -8.89
CA GLY A 47 7.74 -7.54 -8.06
C GLY A 47 9.10 -6.87 -7.86
N GLU A 48 9.30 -5.65 -8.37
CA GLU A 48 10.54 -4.91 -8.20
C GLU A 48 10.74 -4.37 -6.77
N VAL A 49 9.64 -4.16 -6.04
CA VAL A 49 9.68 -3.72 -4.65
C VAL A 49 9.22 -4.85 -3.74
N GLY A 50 10.14 -5.36 -2.92
CA GLY A 50 9.85 -6.35 -1.89
C GLY A 50 9.27 -5.74 -0.61
N THR A 51 8.76 -6.57 0.29
CA THR A 51 8.16 -6.12 1.56
C THR A 51 9.17 -5.54 2.55
N SER A 52 10.46 -5.89 2.43
CA SER A 52 11.55 -5.34 3.23
C SER A 52 11.89 -3.88 2.88
N GLU A 53 11.60 -3.49 1.64
CA GLU A 53 11.86 -2.18 1.06
C GLU A 53 10.74 -1.19 1.36
N LEU A 54 9.58 -1.68 1.82
CA LEU A 54 8.46 -0.85 2.26
C LEU A 54 8.56 -0.62 3.77
N ALA A 55 8.53 0.64 4.19
CA ALA A 55 8.23 0.96 5.58
C ALA A 55 6.83 0.45 5.96
N ALA A 56 6.64 0.14 7.24
CA ALA A 56 5.32 -0.23 7.76
C ALA A 56 4.30 0.84 7.38
N ASN A 57 3.17 0.42 6.79
CA ASN A 57 2.08 1.28 6.29
C ASN A 57 2.41 2.16 5.08
N ALA A 58 3.50 1.90 4.34
CA ALA A 58 3.85 2.69 3.14
C ALA A 58 2.81 2.58 2.00
N VAL A 59 2.04 1.49 1.94
CA VAL A 59 0.96 1.31 0.96
C VAL A 59 -0.38 1.57 1.63
N THR A 60 -0.82 2.82 1.57
CA THR A 60 -2.20 3.24 1.91
C THR A 60 -3.03 3.25 0.63
N ASN A 61 -3.23 2.06 0.04
CA ASN A 61 -4.09 1.94 -1.15
C ASN A 61 -5.52 1.58 -0.71
N ALA A 62 -6.53 2.34 -1.16
CA ALA A 62 -7.94 2.16 -0.81
C ALA A 62 -8.51 0.76 -1.11
N LYS A 63 -7.83 -0.05 -1.95
CA LYS A 63 -8.20 -1.45 -2.20
C LYS A 63 -7.74 -2.42 -1.09
N ALA A 64 -6.73 -2.05 -0.31
CA ALA A 64 -6.34 -2.79 0.90
C ALA A 64 -7.40 -2.65 2.01
N GLU A 65 -8.14 -1.54 2.04
CA GLU A 65 -9.20 -1.27 3.02
C GLU A 65 -10.29 -2.36 3.01
N ALA A 66 -10.69 -2.90 1.86
CA ALA A 66 -11.77 -3.88 1.81
C ALA A 66 -11.39 -5.23 2.47
N THR A 67 -10.16 -5.69 2.25
CA THR A 67 -9.65 -6.91 2.88
C THR A 67 -9.32 -6.65 4.35
N LEU A 68 -8.71 -5.50 4.68
CA LEU A 68 -8.43 -5.10 6.05
C LEU A 68 -9.69 -4.93 6.87
N ALA A 69 -10.77 -4.37 6.32
CA ALA A 69 -12.05 -4.26 7.01
C ALA A 69 -12.62 -5.65 7.34
N LYS A 70 -12.58 -6.58 6.39
CA LYS A 70 -13.00 -7.97 6.62
C LYS A 70 -12.13 -8.66 7.65
N ASP A 71 -10.82 -8.49 7.60
CA ASP A 71 -9.88 -9.12 8.53
C ASP A 71 -9.97 -8.52 9.93
N ASN A 72 -10.14 -7.21 10.05
CA ASN A 72 -10.43 -6.52 11.31
C ASN A 72 -11.73 -7.02 11.92
N LEU A 73 -12.77 -7.16 11.11
CA LEU A 73 -14.06 -7.70 11.54
C LEU A 73 -13.95 -9.16 11.99
N ASN A 74 -13.17 -9.98 11.27
CA ASN A 74 -12.87 -11.35 11.66
C ASN A 74 -11.99 -11.45 12.91
N ALA A 75 -11.15 -10.45 13.20
CA ALA A 75 -10.28 -10.45 14.38
C ALA A 75 -10.99 -10.01 15.67
N MET A 76 -12.10 -9.28 15.58
CA MET A 76 -12.89 -8.87 16.75
C MET A 76 -13.59 -10.07 17.40
N SER A 77 -13.79 -10.06 18.72
CA SER A 77 -14.62 -11.09 19.37
C SER A 77 -16.09 -10.93 18.96
N ASP A 78 -16.88 -12.01 19.04
CA ASP A 78 -18.31 -11.98 18.73
C ASP A 78 -19.07 -10.90 19.52
N THR A 79 -18.63 -10.65 20.76
CA THR A 79 -19.19 -9.62 21.65
C THR A 79 -18.93 -8.19 21.20
N VAL A 80 -17.96 -7.95 20.30
CA VAL A 80 -17.55 -6.60 19.87
C VAL A 80 -17.92 -6.35 18.41
N ARG A 81 -18.05 -7.40 17.58
CA ARG A 81 -18.40 -7.30 16.14
C ARG A 81 -19.67 -6.48 15.89
N GLY A 82 -20.70 -6.66 16.73
CA GLY A 82 -21.91 -5.84 16.69
C GLY A 82 -22.70 -5.86 15.37
N TYR A 83 -22.43 -6.80 14.45
CA TYR A 83 -23.13 -6.91 13.17
C TYR A 83 -23.63 -8.34 12.96
N VAL A 84 -24.81 -8.44 12.34
CA VAL A 84 -25.40 -9.69 11.88
C VAL A 84 -25.48 -9.59 10.36
N LYS A 85 -24.84 -10.51 9.63
CA LYS A 85 -25.00 -10.59 8.17
C LYS A 85 -26.18 -11.49 7.84
N THR A 86 -27.23 -10.91 7.28
CA THR A 86 -28.36 -11.63 6.69
C THR A 86 -28.49 -11.35 5.20
N GLU A 87 -29.11 -12.27 4.46
CA GLU A 87 -29.40 -12.12 3.03
C GLU A 87 -30.91 -12.31 2.78
N PRO A 88 -31.77 -11.40 3.29
CA PRO A 88 -33.23 -11.51 3.14
C PRO A 88 -33.64 -11.29 1.69
N VAL A 89 -34.68 -11.99 1.24
CA VAL A 89 -35.27 -11.84 -0.10
C VAL A 89 -36.58 -11.05 -0.09
N SER A 90 -37.11 -10.71 -1.26
CA SER A 90 -38.36 -9.93 -1.39
C SER A 90 -39.50 -10.54 -0.56
N GLY A 91 -40.13 -9.70 0.26
CA GLY A 91 -41.16 -10.09 1.22
C GLY A 91 -40.65 -10.52 2.60
N GLU A 92 -39.32 -10.62 2.80
CA GLU A 92 -38.71 -10.92 4.10
C GLU A 92 -38.24 -9.64 4.82
N PHE A 93 -38.14 -9.73 6.15
CA PHE A 93 -37.66 -8.63 7.01
C PHE A 93 -36.21 -8.91 7.44
N PRO A 94 -35.27 -7.98 7.20
CA PRO A 94 -33.90 -8.09 7.69
C PRO A 94 -33.82 -8.25 9.21
N ILE A 95 -32.81 -8.99 9.70
CA ILE A 95 -32.52 -9.07 11.14
C ILE A 95 -31.66 -7.87 11.53
N VAL A 96 -32.05 -7.18 12.61
CA VAL A 96 -31.32 -6.04 13.18
C VAL A 96 -30.40 -6.48 14.31
N SER A 97 -30.86 -7.36 15.20
CA SER A 97 -30.09 -7.86 16.33
C SER A 97 -30.41 -9.31 16.66
N VAL A 98 -29.40 -10.02 17.16
CA VAL A 98 -29.54 -11.36 17.75
C VAL A 98 -28.83 -11.35 19.10
N GLN A 99 -29.57 -11.63 20.18
CA GLN A 99 -29.03 -11.61 21.54
C GLN A 99 -29.64 -12.72 22.41
N ARG A 100 -29.09 -12.90 23.60
CA ARG A 100 -29.68 -13.73 24.65
C ARG A 100 -30.35 -12.81 25.67
N ASP A 101 -31.60 -13.07 26.01
CA ASP A 101 -32.31 -12.32 27.06
C ASP A 101 -31.74 -12.63 28.46
N ALA A 102 -32.26 -11.95 29.49
CA ALA A 102 -31.84 -12.17 30.88
C ALA A 102 -32.12 -13.59 31.41
N LEU A 103 -32.97 -14.36 30.73
CA LEU A 103 -33.30 -15.75 31.04
C LEU A 103 -32.48 -16.75 30.19
N GLY A 104 -31.65 -16.26 29.27
CA GLY A 104 -30.84 -17.06 28.35
C GLY A 104 -31.58 -17.54 27.09
N ASN A 105 -32.78 -17.04 26.81
CA ASN A 105 -33.50 -17.34 25.57
C ASN A 105 -32.91 -16.57 24.40
N LEU A 106 -33.01 -17.13 23.20
CA LEU A 106 -32.64 -16.42 21.98
C LEU A 106 -33.70 -15.35 21.68
N ASP A 107 -33.26 -14.12 21.49
CA ASP A 107 -34.08 -12.97 21.13
C ASP A 107 -33.58 -12.39 19.79
N VAL A 108 -34.50 -12.07 18.89
CA VAL A 108 -34.21 -11.64 17.52
C VAL A 108 -35.12 -10.49 17.15
N ASP A 109 -34.51 -9.35 16.82
CA ASP A 109 -35.21 -8.16 16.34
C ASP A 109 -35.15 -8.08 14.82
N TYR A 110 -36.26 -7.69 14.21
CA TYR A 110 -36.39 -7.52 12.78
C TYR A 110 -36.65 -6.05 12.43
N ASP A 111 -36.28 -5.66 11.22
CA ASP A 111 -36.68 -4.38 10.63
C ASP A 111 -38.22 -4.30 10.54
N ASP A 112 -38.79 -3.10 10.58
CA ASP A 112 -40.23 -2.88 10.38
C ASP A 112 -40.60 -2.70 8.90
N VAL A 113 -39.61 -2.75 8.00
CA VAL A 113 -39.78 -2.72 6.54
C VAL A 113 -39.28 -4.00 5.88
N ALA A 114 -40.13 -4.61 5.04
CA ALA A 114 -39.75 -5.77 4.24
C ALA A 114 -38.90 -5.38 3.03
N ILE A 115 -38.05 -6.28 2.56
CA ILE A 115 -37.35 -6.13 1.28
C ILE A 115 -38.37 -6.08 0.14
N ILE A 116 -38.24 -5.08 -0.73
CA ILE A 116 -39.06 -4.88 -1.93
C ILE A 116 -38.40 -5.61 -3.11
#